data_AF-H8X4B9-F1
#
_entry.id   AF-H8X4B9-F1
#
_cell.length_a   1.000
_cell.length_b   1.000
_cell.length_c   1.000
_cell.angle_alpha   90.00
_cell.angle_beta   90.00
_cell.angle_gamma   90.00
#
_symmetry.space_group_name_H-M   'P 1'
#
loop_
_entity.id
_entity.type
_entity.pdbx_description
1 polymer ?
#
loop_
_entity_poly.entity_id
_entity_poly.type
_entity_poly.pdbx_seq_one_letter_code
_entity_poly.pdbx_strand_id
1 'polypeptide(L)'
;MESESPHKKTKAPPPTSEEIQRRREARKNEVIPPGISRREWKKQQKLQRWEETKDQYRQDMRLKKKQQRERKRERLKHDQEYRNSIIKKPKNQIATNVNIAIDCEFDDLMNQKEIVSIANQIRSCYSSMRHCQYELPVQVLSFNKRLKQRYETSNPEYTSWKGIKFQSQTLADIITSENKHQFVYLTADTDNDIQELNPNHTYIIGGIVDKNRHKNLCFNKAKSMGLAMARLPIGQYIKINSRDVLVTSHVYEIICRWFECKDWREAFNKVLPPRKVVKSSNDGEYDALSGVVEGGNEEEGEDEDEG
;
A
#
# COMPACT_ATOMS: atom_id res chain seq x y z
N MET A 1 33.65 3.68 22.82
CA MET A 1 33.55 3.87 21.36
C MET A 1 32.10 4.18 21.08
N GLU A 2 31.84 5.42 20.67
CA GLU A 2 30.51 6.00 20.49
C GLU A 2 29.72 5.24 19.41
N SER A 3 28.48 4.87 19.74
CA SER A 3 27.56 4.20 18.83
C SER A 3 26.88 5.23 17.93
N GLU A 4 27.28 5.27 16.65
CA GLU A 4 26.62 6.12 15.65
C GLU A 4 25.16 5.68 15.39
N SER A 5 24.26 6.65 15.55
CA SER A 5 22.81 6.56 15.33
C SER A 5 22.46 6.38 13.83
N PRO A 6 21.39 5.66 13.46
CA PRO A 6 21.10 5.33 12.07
C PRO A 6 20.75 6.59 11.26
N HIS A 7 21.41 6.72 10.10
CA HIS A 7 21.26 7.81 9.14
C HIS A 7 19.79 8.17 8.85
N LYS A 8 19.33 9.30 9.41
CA LYS A 8 18.18 10.03 8.87
C LYS A 8 18.55 10.49 7.46
N LYS A 9 17.75 10.12 6.44
CA LYS A 9 17.82 10.74 5.11
C LYS A 9 17.73 12.26 5.30
N THR A 10 18.84 12.96 5.19
CA THR A 10 18.86 14.42 5.22
C THR A 10 18.19 14.90 3.94
N LYS A 11 17.06 15.60 4.06
CA LYS A 11 16.49 16.31 2.91
C LYS A 11 17.57 17.24 2.38
N ALA A 12 17.78 17.23 1.06
CA ALA A 12 18.73 18.14 0.44
C ALA A 12 18.44 19.57 0.92
N PRO A 13 19.48 20.37 1.25
CA PRO A 13 19.28 21.73 1.69
C PRO A 13 18.51 22.52 0.61
N PRO A 14 17.66 23.48 1.02
CA PRO A 14 16.96 24.33 0.07
C PRO A 14 17.97 25.04 -0.85
N PRO A 15 17.64 25.24 -2.14
CA PRO A 15 18.55 25.85 -3.09
C PRO A 15 18.93 27.27 -2.65
N THR A 16 20.20 27.63 -2.85
CA THR A 16 20.72 28.95 -2.51
C THR A 16 20.12 30.03 -3.43
N SER A 17 20.16 31.29 -2.99
CA SER A 17 19.67 32.43 -3.79
C SER A 17 20.37 32.52 -5.16
N GLU A 18 21.68 32.24 -5.21
CA GLU A 18 22.45 32.18 -6.45
C GLU A 18 21.97 31.06 -7.39
N GLU A 19 21.57 29.93 -6.84
CA GLU A 19 21.09 28.81 -7.62
C GLU A 19 19.67 29.04 -8.15
N ILE A 20 18.83 29.74 -7.38
CA ILE A 20 17.53 30.24 -7.83
C ILE A 20 17.73 31.24 -8.98
N GLN A 21 18.71 32.15 -8.86
CA GLN A 21 19.02 33.13 -9.89
C GLN A 21 19.51 32.47 -11.18
N ARG A 22 20.46 31.53 -11.09
CA ARG A 22 20.93 30.72 -12.24
C ARG A 22 19.79 29.97 -12.92
N ARG A 23 18.88 29.36 -12.16
CA ARG A 23 17.68 28.69 -12.72
C ARG A 23 16.77 29.67 -13.45
N ARG A 24 16.62 30.91 -12.96
CA ARG A 24 15.81 31.95 -13.62
C ARG A 24 16.46 32.45 -14.91
N GLU A 25 17.78 32.62 -14.93
CA GLU A 25 18.53 33.02 -16.12
C GLU A 25 18.52 31.94 -17.20
N ALA A 26 18.79 30.68 -16.83
CA ALA A 26 18.65 29.53 -17.72
C ALA A 26 17.23 29.45 -18.31
N ARG A 27 16.21 29.77 -17.50
CA ARG A 27 14.80 29.78 -17.93
C ARG A 27 14.48 30.90 -18.94
N LYS A 28 15.19 32.02 -18.91
CA LYS A 28 15.06 33.12 -19.89
C LYS A 28 15.75 32.78 -21.21
N ASN A 29 16.83 32.01 -21.15
CA ASN A 29 17.61 31.60 -22.32
C ASN A 29 17.14 30.26 -22.94
N GLU A 30 16.04 29.67 -22.45
CA GLU A 30 15.43 28.46 -23.03
C GLU A 30 14.85 28.77 -24.42
N VAL A 31 15.49 28.26 -25.48
CA VAL A 31 14.96 28.32 -26.85
C VAL A 31 14.02 27.14 -27.08
N ILE A 32 12.74 27.43 -27.28
CA ILE A 32 11.71 26.42 -27.54
C ILE A 32 11.50 26.33 -29.06
N PRO A 33 11.58 25.13 -29.67
CA PRO A 33 11.31 24.96 -31.09
C PRO A 33 9.91 25.45 -31.51
N PRO A 34 9.76 26.03 -32.72
CA PRO A 34 8.47 26.51 -33.20
C PRO A 34 7.48 25.35 -33.38
N GLY A 35 6.22 25.56 -32.95
CA GLY A 35 5.13 24.58 -33.12
C GLY A 35 4.89 23.64 -31.94
N ILE A 36 5.71 23.68 -30.87
CA ILE A 36 5.56 22.82 -29.69
C ILE A 36 5.38 23.68 -28.44
N SER A 37 4.45 23.30 -27.55
CA SER A 37 4.31 24.02 -26.28
C SER A 37 5.52 23.80 -25.38
N ARG A 38 5.83 24.77 -24.51
CA ARG A 38 6.91 24.63 -23.51
C ARG A 38 6.80 23.36 -22.68
N ARG A 39 5.56 22.93 -22.38
CA ARG A 39 5.27 21.76 -21.55
C ARG A 39 5.63 20.48 -22.28
N GLU A 40 5.25 20.37 -23.55
CA GLU A 40 5.59 19.23 -24.42
C GLU A 40 7.09 19.15 -24.70
N TRP A 41 7.75 20.28 -24.97
CA TRP A 41 9.20 20.28 -25.19
C TRP A 41 9.98 19.83 -23.95
N LYS A 42 9.56 20.25 -22.75
CA LYS A 42 10.15 19.77 -21.50
C LYS A 42 9.90 18.28 -21.26
N LYS A 43 8.72 17.79 -21.62
CA LYS A 43 8.38 16.36 -21.57
C LYS A 43 9.29 15.56 -22.50
N GLN A 44 9.47 15.99 -23.75
CA GLN A 44 10.37 15.36 -24.71
C GLN A 44 11.83 15.35 -24.23
N GLN A 45 12.34 16.48 -23.73
CA GLN A 45 13.70 16.51 -23.17
C GLN A 45 13.88 15.59 -21.97
N LYS A 46 12.87 15.49 -21.08
CA LYS A 46 12.95 14.58 -19.93
C LYS A 46 12.98 13.13 -20.39
N LEU A 47 12.15 12.77 -21.38
CA LEU A 47 12.14 11.44 -21.98
C LEU A 47 13.47 11.10 -22.65
N GLN A 48 14.03 12.02 -23.45
CA GLN A 48 15.33 11.82 -24.10
C GLN A 48 16.46 11.62 -23.08
N ARG A 49 16.53 12.46 -22.04
CA ARG A 49 17.53 12.27 -20.97
C ARG A 49 17.33 10.96 -20.24
N TRP A 50 16.10 10.53 -20.02
CA TRP A 50 15.81 9.22 -19.45
C TRP A 50 16.32 8.11 -20.37
N GLU A 51 16.04 8.17 -21.67
CA GLU A 51 16.55 7.19 -22.64
C GLU A 51 18.08 7.12 -22.69
N GLU A 52 18.76 8.26 -22.58
CA GLU A 52 20.22 8.34 -22.52
C GLU A 52 20.79 7.78 -21.20
N THR A 53 20.09 7.98 -20.08
CA THR A 53 20.58 7.62 -18.74
C THR A 53 20.04 6.30 -18.19
N LYS A 54 19.03 5.69 -18.82
CA LYS A 54 18.35 4.48 -18.31
C LYS A 54 19.28 3.30 -18.07
N ASP A 55 20.34 3.16 -18.88
CA ASP A 55 21.32 2.07 -18.71
C ASP A 55 22.22 2.31 -17.49
N GLN A 56 22.70 3.54 -17.32
CA GLN A 56 23.48 3.93 -16.14
C GLN A 56 22.63 3.81 -14.88
N TYR A 57 21.40 4.30 -14.90
CA TYR A 57 20.44 4.15 -13.81
C TYR A 57 20.22 2.67 -13.45
N ARG A 58 20.03 1.80 -14.45
CA ARG A 58 19.90 0.34 -14.23
C ARG A 58 21.16 -0.26 -13.59
N GLN A 59 22.35 0.17 -13.98
CA GLN A 59 23.62 -0.29 -13.38
C GLN A 59 23.76 0.18 -11.93
N ASP A 60 23.51 1.46 -11.65
CA ASP A 60 23.56 2.03 -10.31
C ASP A 60 22.57 1.35 -9.36
N MET A 61 21.35 1.08 -9.84
CA MET A 61 20.34 0.37 -9.05
C MET A 61 20.75 -1.08 -8.77
N ARG A 62 21.40 -1.78 -9.73
CA ARG A 62 21.97 -3.11 -9.49
C ARG A 62 23.07 -3.06 -8.44
N LEU A 63 23.97 -2.08 -8.49
CA LEU A 63 25.04 -1.91 -7.51
C LEU A 63 24.50 -1.59 -6.13
N LYS A 64 23.57 -0.63 -6.02
CA LYS A 64 22.87 -0.31 -4.76
C LYS A 64 22.20 -1.54 -4.16
N LYS A 65 21.52 -2.36 -4.98
CA LYS A 65 20.88 -3.60 -4.54
C LYS A 65 21.89 -4.64 -4.04
N LYS A 66 23.08 -4.74 -4.67
CA LYS A 66 24.17 -5.60 -4.19
C LYS A 66 24.70 -5.13 -2.84
N GLN A 67 24.99 -3.84 -2.70
CA GLN A 67 25.45 -3.25 -1.44
C GLN A 67 24.44 -3.42 -0.30
N GLN A 68 23.14 -3.22 -0.57
CA GLN A 68 22.09 -3.47 0.43
C GLN A 68 22.04 -4.94 0.88
N ARG A 69 22.22 -5.89 -0.06
CA ARG A 69 22.27 -7.33 0.27
C ARG A 69 23.47 -7.68 1.15
N GLU A 70 24.64 -7.10 0.85
CA GLU A 70 25.86 -7.29 1.66
C GLU A 70 25.67 -6.72 3.06
N ARG A 71 25.20 -5.47 3.19
CA ARG A 71 24.88 -4.85 4.50
C ARG A 71 23.88 -5.69 5.29
N LYS A 72 22.81 -6.17 4.64
CA LYS A 72 21.82 -7.05 5.29
C LYS A 72 22.44 -8.36 5.77
N ARG A 73 23.33 -8.96 4.99
CA ARG A 73 24.05 -10.19 5.35
C ARG A 73 25.00 -9.96 6.54
N GLU A 74 25.67 -8.82 6.58
CA GLU A 74 26.53 -8.44 7.72
C GLU A 74 25.72 -8.20 8.99
N ARG A 75 24.63 -7.44 8.90
CA ARG A 75 23.70 -7.25 10.03
C ARG A 75 23.16 -8.58 10.55
N LEU A 76 22.73 -9.47 9.66
CA LEU A 76 22.27 -10.81 10.05
C LEU A 76 23.33 -11.61 10.81
N LYS A 77 24.63 -11.42 10.56
CA LYS A 77 25.71 -12.11 11.28
C LYS A 77 25.95 -11.52 12.66
N HIS A 78 26.03 -10.19 12.76
CA HIS A 78 26.55 -9.52 13.96
C HIS A 78 25.47 -8.93 14.87
N ASP A 79 24.26 -8.69 14.37
CA ASP A 79 23.18 -8.00 15.08
C ASP A 79 22.08 -8.99 15.47
N GLN A 80 22.10 -9.45 16.72
CA GLN A 80 21.12 -10.39 17.28
C GLN A 80 19.73 -9.75 17.39
N GLU A 81 19.66 -8.47 17.74
CA GLU A 81 18.41 -7.72 17.85
C GLU A 81 17.75 -7.61 16.48
N TYR A 82 18.52 -7.27 15.43
CA TYR A 82 18.03 -7.27 14.06
C TYR A 82 17.52 -8.64 13.62
N ARG A 83 18.24 -9.73 13.94
CA ARG A 83 17.77 -11.09 13.65
C ARG A 83 16.42 -11.39 14.31
N ASN A 84 16.23 -10.97 15.55
CA ASN A 84 14.98 -11.17 16.29
C ASN A 84 13.84 -10.28 15.75
N SER A 85 14.15 -9.10 15.19
CA SER A 85 13.16 -8.19 14.60
C SER A 85 12.56 -8.68 13.27
N ILE A 86 13.19 -9.65 12.59
CA ILE A 86 12.74 -10.16 11.30
C ILE A 86 11.51 -11.03 11.48
N ILE A 87 10.40 -10.61 10.89
CA ILE A 87 9.16 -11.37 10.88
C ILE A 87 9.32 -12.59 9.96
N LYS A 88 9.42 -13.76 10.58
CA LYS A 88 9.51 -15.04 9.86
C LYS A 88 8.13 -15.40 9.30
N LYS A 89 8.12 -15.95 8.09
CA LYS A 89 6.91 -16.55 7.54
C LYS A 89 6.54 -17.77 8.37
N PRO A 90 5.27 -17.92 8.81
CA PRO A 90 4.83 -19.12 9.49
C PRO A 90 4.98 -20.34 8.58
N LYS A 91 5.32 -21.49 9.16
CA LYS A 91 5.39 -22.76 8.42
C LYS A 91 4.00 -23.28 8.08
N ASN A 92 3.08 -23.16 9.05
CA ASN A 92 1.67 -23.51 8.94
C ASN A 92 0.86 -22.31 9.44
N GLN A 93 -0.25 -22.01 8.78
CA GLN A 93 -1.18 -20.95 9.20
C GLN A 93 -2.40 -21.58 9.89
N ILE A 94 -2.97 -20.87 10.84
CA ILE A 94 -4.17 -21.29 11.58
C ILE A 94 -5.41 -20.88 10.77
N ALA A 95 -6.25 -21.85 10.40
CA ALA A 95 -7.47 -21.58 9.64
C ALA A 95 -8.43 -20.67 10.43
N THR A 96 -8.94 -19.62 9.76
CA THR A 96 -9.91 -18.68 10.34
C THR A 96 -11.33 -18.90 9.83
N ASN A 97 -11.48 -19.58 8.67
CA ASN A 97 -12.69 -19.63 7.86
C ASN A 97 -13.24 -18.23 7.49
N VAL A 98 -12.40 -17.20 7.53
CA VAL A 98 -12.72 -15.85 7.06
C VAL A 98 -12.09 -15.63 5.69
N ASN A 99 -12.87 -15.09 4.76
CA ASN A 99 -12.40 -14.73 3.43
C ASN A 99 -12.31 -13.22 3.29
N ILE A 100 -11.35 -12.74 2.50
CA ILE A 100 -11.24 -11.32 2.16
C ILE A 100 -11.37 -11.14 0.66
N ALA A 101 -12.20 -10.19 0.24
CA ALA A 101 -12.34 -9.79 -1.17
C ALA A 101 -11.86 -8.34 -1.35
N ILE A 102 -11.10 -8.08 -2.41
CA ILE A 102 -10.71 -6.74 -2.84
C ILE A 102 -11.51 -6.42 -4.11
N ASP A 103 -12.43 -5.49 -4.00
CA ASP A 103 -13.32 -5.04 -5.07
C ASP A 103 -12.59 -4.02 -5.97
N CYS A 104 -12.09 -4.47 -7.13
CA CYS A 104 -11.32 -3.63 -8.05
C CYS A 104 -12.15 -3.08 -9.22
N GLU A 105 -13.47 -2.97 -9.08
CA GLU A 105 -14.35 -2.46 -10.17
C GLU A 105 -14.17 -0.95 -10.45
N PHE A 106 -13.32 -0.27 -9.68
CA PHE A 106 -13.12 1.16 -9.72
C PHE A 106 -11.98 1.63 -10.65
N ASP A 107 -11.51 0.77 -11.57
CA ASP A 107 -10.39 1.08 -12.47
C ASP A 107 -10.60 2.45 -13.13
N ASP A 108 -11.75 2.69 -13.76
CA ASP A 108 -12.07 3.93 -14.51
C ASP A 108 -12.06 5.21 -13.66
N LEU A 109 -12.10 5.09 -12.33
CA LEU A 109 -12.05 6.23 -11.39
C LEU A 109 -10.62 6.62 -10.97
N MET A 110 -9.63 5.81 -11.38
CA MET A 110 -8.22 6.01 -11.05
C MET A 110 -7.41 6.50 -12.25
N ASN A 111 -6.51 7.43 -12.01
CA ASN A 111 -5.47 7.77 -12.99
C ASN A 111 -4.35 6.71 -13.00
N GLN A 112 -3.43 6.78 -13.97
CA GLN A 112 -2.38 5.76 -14.13
C GLN A 112 -1.49 5.60 -12.89
N LYS A 113 -1.16 6.68 -12.19
CA LYS A 113 -0.36 6.61 -10.95
C LYS A 113 -1.15 5.94 -9.82
N GLU A 114 -2.46 6.14 -9.77
CA GLU A 114 -3.36 5.48 -8.83
C GLU A 114 -3.51 3.98 -9.16
N ILE A 115 -3.53 3.60 -10.45
CA ILE A 115 -3.47 2.19 -10.88
C ILE A 115 -2.18 1.51 -10.42
N VAL A 116 -1.03 2.17 -10.61
CA VAL A 116 0.25 1.65 -10.09
C VAL A 116 0.21 1.52 -8.57
N SER A 117 -0.39 2.49 -7.87
CA SER A 117 -0.51 2.46 -6.42
C SER A 117 -1.40 1.32 -5.92
N ILE A 118 -2.58 1.08 -6.52
CA ILE A 118 -3.45 -0.03 -6.09
C ILE A 118 -2.81 -1.39 -6.37
N ALA A 119 -2.10 -1.55 -7.50
CA ALA A 119 -1.36 -2.78 -7.79
C ALA A 119 -0.30 -3.05 -6.72
N ASN A 120 0.44 -2.01 -6.29
CA ASN A 120 1.40 -2.12 -5.20
C ASN A 120 0.72 -2.43 -3.86
N GLN A 121 -0.45 -1.86 -3.58
CA GLN A 121 -1.20 -2.16 -2.36
C GLN A 121 -1.70 -3.61 -2.32
N ILE A 122 -2.18 -4.17 -3.43
CA ILE A 122 -2.56 -5.60 -3.51
C ILE A 122 -1.32 -6.50 -3.32
N ARG A 123 -0.16 -6.14 -3.90
CA ARG A 123 1.12 -6.81 -3.63
C ARG A 123 1.48 -6.77 -2.13
N SER A 124 1.25 -5.64 -1.47
CA SER A 124 1.43 -5.51 -0.02
C SER A 124 0.46 -6.38 0.77
N CYS A 125 -0.82 -6.47 0.38
CA CYS A 125 -1.78 -7.41 0.97
C CYS A 125 -1.26 -8.86 0.89
N TYR A 126 -0.78 -9.27 -0.29
CA TYR A 126 -0.20 -10.59 -0.49
C TYR A 126 1.03 -10.84 0.40
N SER A 127 1.87 -9.81 0.58
CA SER A 127 2.99 -9.89 1.52
C SER A 127 2.49 -10.13 2.95
N SER A 128 1.57 -9.29 3.45
CA SER A 128 1.00 -9.41 4.79
C SER A 128 0.33 -10.78 5.01
N MET A 129 -0.41 -11.27 4.01
CA MET A 129 -1.05 -12.60 4.03
C MET A 129 -0.04 -13.72 4.31
N ARG A 130 1.11 -13.70 3.62
CA ARG A 130 2.16 -14.71 3.79
C ARG A 130 2.95 -14.61 5.09
N HIS A 131 2.84 -13.49 5.78
CA HIS A 131 3.52 -13.25 7.06
C HIS A 131 2.57 -13.36 8.26
N CYS A 132 1.26 -13.43 8.03
CA CYS A 132 0.26 -13.60 9.09
C CYS A 132 0.24 -15.03 9.63
N GLN A 133 0.16 -15.18 10.95
CA GLN A 133 0.02 -16.51 11.60
C GLN A 133 -1.30 -17.22 11.26
N TYR A 134 -2.29 -16.46 10.79
CA TYR A 134 -3.62 -16.94 10.47
C TYR A 134 -3.85 -16.98 8.96
N GLU A 135 -4.60 -17.98 8.50
CA GLU A 135 -4.99 -18.11 7.11
C GLU A 135 -6.12 -17.14 6.81
N LEU A 136 -5.84 -16.16 5.95
CA LEU A 136 -6.77 -15.11 5.52
C LEU A 136 -6.69 -14.94 4.00
N PRO A 137 -7.26 -15.89 3.22
CA PRO A 137 -7.15 -15.88 1.77
C PRO A 137 -7.75 -14.61 1.16
N VAL A 138 -7.13 -14.13 0.09
CA VAL A 138 -7.55 -12.91 -0.61
C VAL A 138 -8.07 -13.23 -1.99
N GLN A 139 -9.22 -12.68 -2.35
CA GLN A 139 -9.76 -12.68 -3.70
C GLN A 139 -9.70 -11.26 -4.27
N VAL A 140 -9.04 -11.07 -5.40
CA VAL A 140 -9.03 -9.81 -6.15
C VAL A 140 -10.08 -9.94 -7.25
N LEU A 141 -11.20 -9.25 -7.06
CA LEU A 141 -12.35 -9.28 -7.97
C LEU A 141 -12.28 -8.14 -8.97
N SER A 142 -13.02 -8.26 -10.07
CA SER A 142 -12.98 -7.32 -11.21
C SER A 142 -11.54 -7.08 -11.71
N PHE A 143 -10.69 -8.11 -11.67
CA PHE A 143 -9.30 -8.03 -12.13
C PHE A 143 -9.24 -8.02 -13.67
N ASN A 144 -9.31 -6.82 -14.24
CA ASN A 144 -9.33 -6.57 -15.67
C ASN A 144 -8.68 -5.21 -15.98
N LYS A 145 -8.84 -4.71 -17.23
CA LYS A 145 -8.41 -3.37 -17.67
C LYS A 145 -6.95 -3.04 -17.31
N ARG A 146 -6.68 -1.82 -16.83
CA ARG A 146 -5.33 -1.29 -16.60
C ARG A 146 -4.67 -1.96 -15.40
N LEU A 147 -5.45 -2.35 -14.38
CA LEU A 147 -4.93 -3.13 -13.27
C LEU A 147 -4.34 -4.47 -13.74
N LYS A 148 -5.08 -5.23 -14.55
CA LYS A 148 -4.61 -6.50 -15.11
C LYS A 148 -3.38 -6.30 -16.00
N GLN A 149 -3.42 -5.32 -16.90
CA GLN A 149 -2.27 -4.98 -17.76
C GLN A 149 -1.01 -4.67 -16.94
N ARG A 150 -1.12 -3.87 -15.87
CA ARG A 150 0.03 -3.57 -14.99
C ARG A 150 0.62 -4.83 -14.36
N TYR A 151 -0.22 -5.79 -13.98
CA TYR A 151 0.26 -7.06 -13.43
C TYR A 151 0.92 -7.95 -14.49
N GLU A 152 0.36 -8.02 -15.69
CA GLU A 152 0.95 -8.79 -16.80
C GLU A 152 2.30 -8.22 -17.25
N THR A 153 2.44 -6.89 -17.30
CA THR A 153 3.68 -6.23 -17.72
C THR A 153 4.73 -6.14 -16.61
N SER A 154 4.34 -5.71 -15.40
CA SER A 154 5.30 -5.32 -14.36
C SER A 154 5.37 -6.29 -13.17
N ASN A 155 4.40 -7.18 -13.00
CA ASN A 155 4.37 -8.13 -11.87
C ASN A 155 3.96 -9.55 -12.31
N PRO A 156 4.50 -10.12 -13.41
CA PRO A 156 4.01 -11.37 -14.00
C PRO A 156 4.07 -12.56 -13.04
N GLU A 157 4.86 -12.47 -11.97
CA GLU A 157 4.94 -13.47 -10.91
C GLU A 157 3.62 -13.69 -10.16
N TYR A 158 2.63 -12.79 -10.30
CA TYR A 158 1.33 -12.88 -9.61
C TYR A 158 0.60 -14.20 -9.87
N THR A 159 0.79 -14.77 -11.06
CA THR A 159 0.23 -16.07 -11.47
C THR A 159 0.71 -17.24 -10.60
N SER A 160 1.88 -17.11 -9.96
CA SER A 160 2.48 -18.12 -9.09
C SER A 160 2.14 -17.92 -7.60
N TRP A 161 1.42 -16.86 -7.26
CA TRP A 161 1.15 -16.51 -5.87
C TRP A 161 0.10 -17.46 -5.26
N LYS A 162 0.47 -18.12 -4.15
CA LYS A 162 -0.40 -19.04 -3.41
C LYS A 162 -1.25 -18.32 -2.37
N GLY A 163 -2.52 -18.70 -2.23
CA GLY A 163 -3.45 -18.17 -1.21
C GLY A 163 -4.19 -16.87 -1.61
N ILE A 164 -3.78 -16.27 -2.73
CA ILE A 164 -4.47 -15.15 -3.37
C ILE A 164 -5.03 -15.60 -4.71
N LYS A 165 -6.24 -15.17 -5.06
CA LYS A 165 -6.90 -15.47 -6.32
C LYS A 165 -7.22 -14.19 -7.06
N PHE A 166 -6.91 -14.12 -8.35
CA PHE A 166 -7.26 -13.00 -9.22
C PHE A 166 -8.39 -13.45 -10.16
N GLN A 167 -9.52 -12.74 -10.13
CA GLN A 167 -10.74 -13.13 -10.84
C GLN A 167 -11.32 -11.94 -11.60
N SER A 168 -11.78 -12.17 -12.83
CA SER A 168 -12.47 -11.15 -13.62
C SER A 168 -13.90 -10.89 -13.18
N GLN A 169 -14.48 -11.81 -12.40
CA GLN A 169 -15.85 -11.72 -11.86
C GLN A 169 -15.99 -10.52 -10.92
N THR A 170 -17.14 -9.86 -11.00
CA THR A 170 -17.55 -8.77 -10.12
C THR A 170 -18.16 -9.30 -8.82
N LEU A 171 -18.42 -8.40 -7.86
CA LEU A 171 -19.21 -8.76 -6.68
C LEU A 171 -20.62 -9.22 -7.06
N ALA A 172 -21.24 -8.59 -8.07
CA ALA A 172 -22.58 -8.95 -8.52
C ALA A 172 -22.65 -10.37 -9.12
N ASP A 173 -21.54 -10.86 -9.68
CA ASP A 173 -21.46 -12.22 -10.24
C ASP A 173 -21.37 -13.32 -9.17
N ILE A 174 -20.81 -13.01 -7.99
CA ILE A 174 -20.55 -14.01 -6.94
C ILE A 174 -21.54 -13.94 -5.78
N ILE A 175 -22.21 -12.79 -5.60
CA ILE A 175 -23.18 -12.58 -4.53
C ILE A 175 -24.58 -12.82 -5.06
N THR A 176 -25.26 -13.80 -4.48
CA THR A 176 -26.64 -14.17 -4.76
C THR A 176 -27.52 -13.88 -3.54
N SER A 177 -28.85 -13.88 -3.72
CA SER A 177 -29.79 -13.71 -2.62
C SER A 177 -29.59 -14.75 -1.50
N GLU A 178 -29.12 -15.95 -1.83
CA GLU A 178 -28.92 -17.06 -0.88
C GLU A 178 -27.68 -16.86 -0.02
N ASN A 179 -26.57 -16.37 -0.58
CA ASN A 179 -25.30 -16.23 0.14
C ASN A 179 -25.02 -14.80 0.65
N LYS A 180 -25.83 -13.81 0.26
CA LYS A 180 -25.62 -12.39 0.57
C LYS A 180 -25.32 -12.09 2.04
N HIS A 181 -25.96 -12.82 2.95
CA HIS A 181 -25.79 -12.67 4.40
C HIS A 181 -24.36 -12.93 4.89
N GLN A 182 -23.53 -13.62 4.10
CA GLN A 182 -22.14 -13.91 4.40
C GLN A 182 -21.19 -12.75 4.05
N PHE A 183 -21.65 -11.73 3.33
CA PHE A 183 -20.81 -10.64 2.83
C PHE A 183 -20.99 -9.35 3.63
N VAL A 184 -19.87 -8.76 4.05
CA VAL A 184 -19.83 -7.48 4.74
C VAL A 184 -18.88 -6.54 4.00
N TYR A 185 -19.38 -5.41 3.52
CA TYR A 185 -18.56 -4.40 2.87
C TYR A 185 -17.94 -3.46 3.91
N LEU A 186 -16.61 -3.43 3.97
CA LEU A 186 -15.86 -2.52 4.84
C LEU A 186 -15.75 -1.13 4.19
N THR A 187 -16.36 -0.13 4.82
CA THR A 187 -16.35 1.26 4.34
C THR A 187 -16.26 2.21 5.53
N ALA A 188 -15.55 3.33 5.40
CA ALA A 188 -15.48 4.34 6.45
C ALA A 188 -16.77 5.17 6.56
N ASP A 189 -17.62 5.16 5.53
CA ASP A 189 -18.80 6.02 5.40
C ASP A 189 -20.07 5.45 6.09
N THR A 190 -19.92 4.51 7.02
CA THR A 190 -21.02 3.95 7.83
C THR A 190 -20.76 4.19 9.32
N ASP A 191 -21.81 4.34 10.11
CA ASP A 191 -21.71 4.49 11.57
C ASP A 191 -21.59 3.16 12.31
N ASN A 192 -21.71 2.03 11.59
CA ASN A 192 -21.65 0.70 12.17
C ASN A 192 -20.19 0.25 12.37
N ASP A 193 -19.70 0.31 13.61
CA ASP A 193 -18.38 -0.20 13.96
C ASP A 193 -18.36 -1.74 14.01
N ILE A 194 -17.43 -2.36 13.27
CA ILE A 194 -17.20 -3.80 13.37
C ILE A 194 -16.59 -4.15 14.73
N GLN A 195 -17.19 -5.13 15.41
CA GLN A 195 -16.71 -5.61 16.70
C GLN A 195 -15.76 -6.79 16.53
N GLU A 196 -16.15 -7.76 15.70
CA GLU A 196 -15.39 -8.99 15.47
C GLU A 196 -15.46 -9.43 14.01
N LEU A 197 -14.46 -10.19 13.57
CA LEU A 197 -14.43 -10.85 12.27
C LEU A 197 -14.88 -12.32 12.43
N ASN A 198 -16.14 -12.56 12.11
CA ASN A 198 -16.80 -13.86 12.24
C ASN A 198 -16.38 -14.86 11.15
N PRO A 199 -16.17 -16.15 11.51
CA PRO A 199 -16.02 -17.24 10.55
C PRO A 199 -17.17 -17.33 9.54
N ASN A 200 -16.91 -17.92 8.38
CA ASN A 200 -17.85 -18.10 7.26
C ASN A 200 -18.38 -16.80 6.66
N HIS A 201 -17.70 -15.68 6.90
CA HIS A 201 -17.99 -14.40 6.28
C HIS A 201 -16.88 -14.03 5.29
N THR A 202 -17.28 -13.22 4.29
CA THR A 202 -16.37 -12.55 3.36
C THR A 202 -16.41 -11.05 3.62
N TYR A 203 -15.28 -10.48 4.02
CA TYR A 203 -15.13 -9.04 4.20
C TYR A 203 -14.59 -8.40 2.93
N ILE A 204 -15.33 -7.44 2.40
CA ILE A 204 -15.00 -6.77 1.13
C ILE A 204 -14.28 -5.46 1.45
N ILE A 205 -13.15 -5.23 0.79
CA ILE A 205 -12.35 -4.00 0.86
C ILE A 205 -12.40 -3.33 -0.52
N GLY A 206 -12.67 -2.03 -0.57
CA GLY A 206 -12.57 -1.26 -1.82
C GLY A 206 -11.14 -1.25 -2.36
N GLY A 207 -10.95 -1.75 -3.57
CA GLY A 207 -9.68 -1.71 -4.30
C GLY A 207 -9.52 -0.39 -5.07
N ILE A 208 -9.39 0.73 -4.34
CA ILE A 208 -9.34 2.07 -4.93
C ILE A 208 -8.28 2.95 -4.28
N VAL A 209 -7.61 3.78 -5.08
CA VAL A 209 -6.72 4.84 -4.63
C VAL A 209 -7.21 6.18 -5.18
N ASP A 210 -7.93 6.93 -4.37
CA ASP A 210 -8.55 8.19 -4.80
C ASP A 210 -8.29 9.37 -3.84
N LYS A 211 -7.58 9.12 -2.73
CA LYS A 211 -7.37 10.09 -1.64
C LYS A 211 -8.69 10.59 -1.02
N ASN A 212 -9.72 9.74 -1.02
CA ASN A 212 -11.08 10.04 -0.60
C ASN A 212 -11.71 11.21 -1.39
N ARG A 213 -11.56 11.19 -2.72
CA ARG A 213 -12.30 12.10 -3.63
C ARG A 213 -13.72 11.61 -3.83
N HIS A 214 -13.95 10.30 -3.87
CA HIS A 214 -15.23 9.67 -4.13
C HIS A 214 -15.87 9.24 -2.81
N LYS A 215 -16.41 10.22 -2.07
CA LYS A 215 -17.13 9.97 -0.82
C LYS A 215 -18.32 9.02 -1.04
N ASN A 216 -18.58 8.14 -0.09
CA ASN A 216 -19.68 7.17 -0.13
C ASN A 216 -19.62 6.18 -1.31
N LEU A 217 -18.52 6.06 -2.05
CA LEU A 217 -18.46 5.19 -3.24
C LEU A 217 -18.74 3.73 -2.88
N CYS A 218 -17.96 3.18 -1.94
CA CYS A 218 -18.10 1.82 -1.46
C CYS A 218 -19.43 1.63 -0.72
N PHE A 219 -19.83 2.60 0.09
CA PHE A 219 -21.10 2.60 0.81
C PHE A 219 -22.31 2.52 -0.14
N ASN A 220 -22.36 3.38 -1.16
CA ASN A 220 -23.46 3.41 -2.11
C ASN A 220 -23.54 2.12 -2.92
N LYS A 221 -22.41 1.55 -3.33
CA LYS A 221 -22.34 0.26 -4.02
C LYS A 221 -22.86 -0.88 -3.13
N ALA A 222 -22.38 -0.95 -1.88
CA ALA A 222 -22.84 -1.96 -0.93
C ALA A 222 -24.34 -1.81 -0.62
N LYS A 223 -24.82 -0.57 -0.45
CA LYS A 223 -26.23 -0.25 -0.23
C LYS A 223 -27.11 -0.65 -1.42
N SER A 224 -26.69 -0.37 -2.66
CA SER A 224 -27.46 -0.78 -3.85
C SER A 224 -27.53 -2.29 -4.02
N MET A 225 -26.51 -3.02 -3.56
CA MET A 225 -26.51 -4.48 -3.52
C MET A 225 -27.21 -5.05 -2.27
N GLY A 226 -27.62 -4.20 -1.33
CA GLY A 226 -28.23 -4.57 -0.06
C GLY A 226 -27.31 -5.41 0.84
N LEU A 227 -26.01 -5.16 0.81
CA LEU A 227 -25.03 -5.84 1.66
C LEU A 227 -25.00 -5.25 3.07
N ALA A 228 -24.59 -6.06 4.04
CA ALA A 228 -24.18 -5.53 5.33
C ALA A 228 -22.94 -4.65 5.15
N MET A 229 -22.86 -3.59 5.96
CA MET A 229 -21.75 -2.64 5.93
C MET A 229 -21.24 -2.38 7.33
N ALA A 230 -19.92 -2.34 7.49
CA ALA A 230 -19.29 -1.96 8.73
C ALA A 230 -18.03 -1.13 8.45
N ARG A 231 -17.60 -0.31 9.41
CA ARG A 231 -16.32 0.38 9.41
C ARG A 231 -15.39 -0.23 10.44
N LEU A 232 -14.08 -0.06 10.27
CA LEU A 232 -13.12 -0.37 11.33
C LEU A 232 -13.30 0.61 12.50
N PRO A 233 -13.24 0.17 13.77
CA PRO A 233 -13.52 1.01 14.95
C PRO A 233 -12.37 1.97 15.28
N ILE A 234 -11.76 2.60 14.28
CA ILE A 234 -10.54 3.39 14.43
C ILE A 234 -10.75 4.65 15.28
N GLY A 235 -11.92 5.29 15.14
CA GLY A 235 -12.27 6.51 15.87
C GLY A 235 -12.39 6.31 17.38
N GLN A 236 -12.61 5.07 17.83
CA GLN A 236 -12.67 4.73 19.27
C GLN A 236 -11.29 4.74 19.94
N TYR A 237 -10.22 4.51 19.17
CA TYR A 237 -8.88 4.28 19.72
C TYR A 237 -7.85 5.31 19.29
N ILE A 238 -8.06 5.97 18.15
CA ILE A 238 -7.09 6.87 17.55
C ILE A 238 -7.75 8.21 17.24
N LYS A 239 -7.26 9.27 17.90
CA LYS A 239 -7.55 10.65 17.50
C LYS A 239 -6.73 10.99 16.27
N ILE A 240 -7.33 10.86 15.09
CA ILE A 240 -6.68 11.21 13.82
C ILE A 240 -6.95 12.70 13.54
N ASN A 241 -5.90 13.52 13.44
CA ASN A 241 -5.99 14.92 12.97
C ASN A 241 -6.25 15.04 11.45
N SER A 242 -6.54 13.92 10.79
CA SER A 242 -6.74 13.77 9.35
C SER A 242 -7.94 12.87 9.07
N ARG A 243 -8.24 12.63 7.79
CA ARG A 243 -9.29 11.68 7.36
C ARG A 243 -9.02 10.28 7.94
N ASP A 244 -10.09 9.64 8.36
CA ASP A 244 -10.22 8.28 8.90
C ASP A 244 -10.24 7.18 7.81
N VAL A 245 -10.20 7.57 6.54
CA VAL A 245 -10.11 6.65 5.40
C VAL A 245 -8.69 6.07 5.27
N LEU A 246 -8.59 4.74 5.39
CA LEU A 246 -7.35 3.98 5.21
C LEU A 246 -7.19 3.48 3.77
N VAL A 247 -5.95 3.20 3.39
CA VAL A 247 -5.63 2.56 2.11
C VAL A 247 -5.91 1.05 2.17
N THR A 248 -6.21 0.43 1.03
CA THR A 248 -6.59 -0.99 0.90
C THR A 248 -5.62 -1.93 1.62
N SER A 249 -4.30 -1.69 1.46
CA SER A 249 -3.27 -2.52 2.11
C SER A 249 -3.28 -2.43 3.63
N HIS A 250 -3.53 -1.24 4.20
CA HIS A 250 -3.60 -1.08 5.66
C HIS A 250 -4.85 -1.76 6.23
N VAL A 251 -6.00 -1.66 5.56
CA VAL A 251 -7.21 -2.36 6.00
C VAL A 251 -6.96 -3.86 6.09
N TYR A 252 -6.36 -4.45 5.05
CA TYR A 252 -6.02 -5.87 5.04
C TYR A 252 -5.00 -6.22 6.14
N GLU A 253 -3.93 -5.43 6.29
CA GLU A 253 -2.93 -5.70 7.32
C GLU A 253 -3.51 -5.59 8.73
N ILE A 254 -4.38 -4.61 8.99
CA ILE A 254 -5.08 -4.48 10.28
C ILE A 254 -5.91 -5.73 10.57
N ILE A 255 -6.60 -6.29 9.57
CA ILE A 255 -7.32 -7.55 9.71
C ILE A 255 -6.37 -8.68 10.10
N CYS A 256 -5.22 -8.81 9.43
CA CYS A 256 -4.19 -9.78 9.82
C CYS A 256 -3.74 -9.60 11.27
N ARG A 257 -3.45 -8.36 11.68
CA ARG A 257 -3.01 -8.06 13.05
C ARG A 257 -4.11 -8.30 14.07
N TRP A 258 -5.36 -7.99 13.77
CA TRP A 258 -6.49 -8.26 14.65
C TRP A 258 -6.62 -9.76 14.92
N PHE A 259 -6.39 -10.63 13.93
CA PHE A 259 -6.36 -12.07 14.20
C PHE A 259 -5.22 -12.49 15.14
N GLU A 260 -4.07 -11.82 15.06
CA GLU A 260 -2.89 -12.09 15.90
C GLU A 260 -3.03 -11.62 17.35
N CYS A 261 -3.72 -10.51 17.61
CA CYS A 261 -3.84 -9.94 18.97
C CYS A 261 -5.27 -9.96 19.55
N LYS A 262 -6.29 -10.14 18.72
CA LYS A 262 -7.72 -10.03 19.08
C LYS A 262 -8.08 -8.69 19.73
N ASP A 263 -7.32 -7.64 19.42
CA ASP A 263 -7.52 -6.28 19.92
C ASP A 263 -7.36 -5.28 18.77
N TRP A 264 -8.40 -4.47 18.54
CA TRP A 264 -8.38 -3.47 17.46
C TRP A 264 -7.35 -2.36 17.70
N ARG A 265 -7.21 -1.87 18.93
CA ARG A 265 -6.24 -0.82 19.28
C ARG A 265 -4.82 -1.30 19.00
N GLU A 266 -4.49 -2.50 19.43
CA GLU A 266 -3.16 -3.09 19.20
C GLU A 266 -2.91 -3.31 17.71
N ALA A 267 -3.91 -3.82 16.97
CA ALA A 267 -3.82 -3.98 15.52
C ALA A 267 -3.57 -2.65 14.80
N PHE A 268 -4.28 -1.58 15.18
CA PHE A 268 -4.06 -0.26 14.60
C PHE A 268 -2.66 0.29 14.91
N ASN A 269 -2.18 0.15 16.15
CA ASN A 269 -0.86 0.63 16.56
C ASN A 269 0.29 -0.10 15.82
N LYS A 270 0.10 -1.37 15.46
CA LYS A 270 1.07 -2.15 14.68
C LYS A 270 1.18 -1.71 13.22
N VAL A 271 0.09 -1.19 12.63
CA VAL A 271 0.03 -0.89 11.18
C VAL A 271 0.14 0.60 10.89
N LEU A 272 -0.45 1.45 11.73
CA LEU A 272 -0.53 2.88 11.46
C LEU A 272 0.70 3.61 11.99
N PRO A 273 1.26 4.58 11.24
CA PRO A 273 2.46 5.28 11.66
C PRO A 273 2.22 6.08 12.95
N PRO A 274 3.21 6.20 13.86
CA PRO A 274 3.05 6.81 15.18
C PRO A 274 2.48 8.24 15.16
N ARG A 275 2.74 9.00 14.09
CA ARG A 275 2.24 10.39 13.94
C ARG A 275 0.72 10.48 13.75
N LYS A 276 0.05 9.37 13.45
CA LYS A 276 -1.42 9.29 13.39
C LYS A 276 -2.04 8.87 14.72
N VAL A 277 -1.23 8.42 15.68
CA VAL A 277 -1.68 7.95 17.00
C VAL A 277 -1.38 9.02 18.04
N VAL A 278 -2.37 9.86 18.34
CA VAL A 278 -2.27 10.73 19.53
C VAL A 278 -2.56 9.85 20.75
N LYS A 279 -1.54 9.64 21.61
CA LYS A 279 -1.71 8.93 22.88
C LYS A 279 -2.83 9.61 23.69
N SER A 280 -3.90 8.89 24.00
CA SER A 280 -4.83 9.32 25.04
C SER A 280 -4.11 9.18 26.38
N SER A 281 -4.15 10.24 27.19
CA SER A 281 -3.51 10.32 28.50
C SER A 281 -4.24 9.43 29.51
N ASN A 282 -3.98 8.12 29.46
CA ASN A 282 -3.98 7.22 30.61
C ASN A 282 -3.41 5.88 30.13
N ASP A 283 -2.59 5.31 31.01
CA ASP A 283 -2.02 3.97 30.96
C ASP A 283 -0.61 3.87 30.36
N GLY A 284 0.19 3.08 31.09
CA GLY A 284 1.62 3.20 31.26
C GLY A 284 2.48 2.75 30.09
N GLU A 285 3.78 2.81 30.37
CA GLU A 285 4.90 2.53 29.50
C GLU A 285 4.83 1.11 28.90
N TYR A 286 4.62 1.01 27.59
CA TYR A 286 4.81 -0.23 26.83
C TYR A 286 5.82 0.02 25.72
N ASP A 287 6.86 -0.79 25.74
CA ASP A 287 8.04 -0.73 24.89
C ASP A 287 7.66 -0.98 23.42
N ALA A 288 8.10 -0.07 22.54
CA ALA A 288 7.77 -0.10 21.13
C ALA A 288 8.69 -1.08 20.40
N LEU A 289 8.34 -2.36 20.41
CA LEU A 289 8.95 -3.35 19.51
C LEU A 289 8.41 -3.16 18.08
N SER A 290 8.99 -2.21 17.36
CA SER A 290 8.81 -2.08 15.92
C SER A 290 9.54 -3.23 15.21
N GLY A 291 8.82 -4.34 14.97
CA GLY A 291 9.28 -5.37 14.05
C GLY A 291 9.43 -4.79 12.65
N VAL A 292 10.62 -4.84 12.09
CA VAL A 292 10.88 -4.40 10.72
C VAL A 292 10.25 -5.41 9.77
N VAL A 293 9.00 -5.16 9.37
CA VAL A 293 8.49 -5.70 8.12
C VAL A 293 9.22 -4.92 7.03
N GLU A 294 10.32 -5.46 6.49
CA GLU A 294 10.79 -5.03 5.16
C GLU A 294 9.76 -5.58 4.13
N GLY A 295 8.60 -4.93 4.12
CA GLY A 295 7.67 -4.92 2.99
C GLY A 295 8.36 -4.20 1.84
N GLY A 296 8.18 -4.76 0.64
CA GLY A 296 8.97 -4.46 -0.54
C GLY A 296 9.15 -2.96 -0.81
N ASN A 297 10.35 -2.64 -1.30
CA ASN A 297 10.72 -1.42 -2.01
C ASN A 297 9.57 -0.41 -2.11
N GLU A 298 9.68 0.68 -1.34
CA GLU A 298 9.33 2.00 -1.87
C GLU A 298 10.24 2.24 -3.09
N GLU A 299 9.94 1.57 -4.19
CA GLU A 299 10.20 2.13 -5.50
C GLU A 299 9.19 3.27 -5.61
N GLU A 300 9.65 4.46 -5.24
CA GLU A 300 9.34 5.64 -6.04
C GLU A 300 9.86 5.35 -7.46
N GLY A 301 9.13 4.49 -8.18
CA GLY A 301 9.14 4.46 -9.61
C GLY A 301 8.50 5.77 -10.02
N GLU A 302 9.34 6.77 -10.30
CA GLU A 302 9.06 7.64 -11.43
C GLU A 302 9.04 6.76 -12.69
N ASP A 303 8.03 5.88 -12.80
CA ASP A 303 7.58 5.34 -14.08
C ASP A 303 6.83 6.50 -14.73
N GLU A 304 7.60 7.43 -15.28
CA GLU A 304 7.08 8.40 -16.24
C GLU A 304 6.84 7.68 -17.56
N ASP A 305 5.58 7.79 -18.00
CA ASP A 305 5.13 7.63 -19.39
C ASP A 305 5.79 6.49 -20.17
N GLU A 306 5.21 5.31 -20.05
CA GLU A 306 5.04 4.45 -21.21
C GLU A 306 3.54 4.17 -21.39
N GLY A 307 2.97 4.77 -22.46
CA GLY A 307 1.63 4.47 -22.98
C GLY A 307 0.48 5.25 -22.37
#